data_AF-A0A395LSI1-F1
#
_entry.id   AF-A0A395LSI1-F1
#
_cell.length_a   1.000
_cell.length_b   1.000
_cell.length_c   1.000
_cell.angle_alpha   90.00
_cell.angle_beta   90.00
_cell.angle_gamma   90.00
#
_symmetry.space_group_name_H-M   'P 1'
#
loop_
_entity.id
_entity.type
_entity.pdbx_description
1 polymer ?
#
loop_
_entity_poly.entity_id
_entity_poly.type
_entity_poly.pdbx_seq_one_letter_code
_entity_poly.pdbx_strand_id
1 'polypeptide(L)'
;MKRWFYPFAAAMALAVPAAAAAGDQEVRQLKSKDTLDPASGKAYFYYETDVNKFDVFFLRSMTEAEQETFLKGRAAALAEARVKLRERRDGAPGVSDEELLPDAAFAYVDDDIRNLVRLDSGRVYEKDGDRRTYVAEVPPGEYTIFAAGVDGFTGGTCMCMGTVSFDAPAGSVVDLGTILVADEVGPEEIPELAAYEAPEYIRRKALPFKIALRLPRAGDAKPALFADSPTVAAQFEAAGPIPNFLGMLVNRMAPIEGVLTYDEDRIVEAAQR
;
A
#
# COMPACT_ATOMS: atom_id res chain seq x y z
N MET A 1 13.68 0.59 71.00
CA MET A 1 12.49 0.84 70.15
C MET A 1 12.83 1.94 69.15
N LYS A 2 13.16 1.59 67.91
CA LYS A 2 13.41 2.56 66.82
C LYS A 2 12.33 2.36 65.76
N ARG A 3 11.47 3.36 65.59
CA ARG A 3 10.45 3.41 64.52
C ARG A 3 11.16 3.83 63.23
N TRP A 4 11.09 2.99 62.21
CA TRP A 4 11.53 3.31 60.84
C TRP A 4 10.33 3.87 60.08
N PHE A 5 10.48 5.09 59.57
CA PHE A 5 9.53 5.73 58.65
C PHE A 5 9.84 5.27 57.23
N TYR A 6 8.87 4.65 56.55
CA TYR A 6 8.92 4.43 55.10
C TYR A 6 8.33 5.66 54.40
N PRO A 7 9.01 6.26 53.41
CA PRO A 7 8.39 7.25 52.56
C PRO A 7 7.48 6.56 51.53
N PHE A 8 6.28 7.13 51.36
CA PHE A 8 5.33 6.82 50.30
C PHE A 8 5.98 7.16 48.95
N ALA A 9 6.15 6.16 48.08
CA ALA A 9 6.51 6.38 46.68
C ALA A 9 5.27 6.87 45.92
N ALA A 10 5.34 8.09 45.38
CA ALA A 10 4.34 8.62 44.48
C ALA A 10 4.45 7.92 43.12
N ALA A 11 3.42 7.14 42.76
CA ALA A 11 3.30 6.58 41.43
C ALA A 11 2.93 7.70 40.45
N MET A 12 3.90 8.17 39.66
CA MET A 12 3.62 8.97 38.47
C MET A 12 2.97 8.06 37.43
N ALA A 13 1.65 8.23 37.23
CA ALA A 13 0.96 7.68 36.07
C ALA A 13 1.51 8.38 34.82
N LEU A 14 2.37 7.69 34.07
CA LEU A 14 2.69 8.07 32.70
C LEU A 14 1.40 7.94 31.90
N ALA A 15 0.80 9.07 31.54
CA ALA A 15 -0.26 9.11 30.55
C ALA A 15 0.36 8.65 29.23
N VAL A 16 0.12 7.38 28.87
CA VAL A 16 0.32 6.91 27.50
C VAL A 16 -0.60 7.77 26.64
N PRO A 17 -0.10 8.48 25.61
CA PRO A 17 -0.98 9.18 24.70
C PRO A 17 -1.94 8.14 24.13
N ALA A 18 -3.24 8.36 24.36
CA ALA A 18 -4.28 7.61 23.69
C ALA A 18 -3.96 7.71 22.20
N ALA A 19 -3.75 6.55 21.56
CA ALA A 19 -3.61 6.46 20.11
C ALA A 19 -4.71 7.34 19.51
N ALA A 20 -4.31 8.37 18.76
CA ALA A 20 -5.23 9.19 18.02
C ALA A 20 -6.15 8.22 17.27
N ALA A 21 -7.46 8.32 17.52
CA ALA A 21 -8.44 7.58 16.76
C ALA A 21 -8.16 7.91 15.29
N ALA A 22 -7.68 6.92 14.54
CA ALA A 22 -7.55 7.00 13.10
C ALA A 22 -8.87 7.57 12.59
N GLY A 23 -8.84 8.79 12.05
CA GLY A 23 -10.04 9.38 11.46
C GLY A 23 -10.56 8.37 10.46
N ASP A 24 -11.80 7.90 10.68
CA ASP A 24 -12.42 6.78 9.96
C ASP A 24 -11.91 6.73 8.52
N GLN A 25 -11.01 5.79 8.21
CA GLN A 25 -10.73 5.50 6.82
C GLN A 25 -12.08 5.10 6.22
N GLU A 26 -12.59 5.89 5.28
CA GLU A 26 -13.86 5.67 4.59
C GLU A 26 -13.81 4.47 3.63
N VAL A 27 -13.09 3.42 4.05
CA VAL A 27 -12.72 2.25 3.29
C VAL A 27 -13.29 1.05 4.02
N ARG A 28 -14.13 0.30 3.32
CA ARG A 28 -14.80 -0.87 3.89
C ARG A 28 -14.57 -2.06 2.98
N GLN A 29 -13.86 -3.06 3.50
CA GLN A 29 -13.76 -4.35 2.83
C GLN A 29 -15.00 -5.19 3.11
N LEU A 30 -15.75 -5.47 2.05
CA LEU A 30 -17.06 -6.11 2.09
C LEU A 30 -16.93 -7.63 2.18
N LYS A 31 -17.92 -8.25 2.84
CA LYS A 31 -18.16 -9.69 2.92
C LYS A 31 -19.45 -10.04 2.17
N SER A 32 -19.68 -11.31 1.88
CA SER A 32 -20.88 -11.79 1.16
C SER A 32 -22.22 -11.34 1.74
N LYS A 33 -22.29 -11.04 3.04
CA LYS A 33 -23.52 -10.56 3.72
C LYS A 33 -23.72 -9.04 3.66
N ASP A 34 -22.69 -8.31 3.23
CA ASP A 34 -22.77 -6.85 3.15
C ASP A 34 -23.57 -6.45 1.91
N THR A 35 -24.16 -5.27 1.95
CA THR A 35 -25.00 -4.72 0.89
C THR A 35 -24.33 -3.49 0.28
N LEU A 36 -24.61 -3.23 -1.00
CA LEU A 36 -24.20 -2.00 -1.65
C LEU A 36 -25.05 -0.84 -1.16
N ASP A 37 -24.40 0.32 -1.07
CA ASP A 37 -25.09 1.60 -0.95
C ASP A 37 -24.69 2.48 -2.15
N PRO A 38 -25.37 2.34 -3.30
CA PRO A 38 -25.10 3.17 -4.46
C PRO A 38 -25.33 4.67 -4.22
N ALA A 39 -26.10 5.04 -3.19
CA ALA A 39 -26.38 6.43 -2.85
C ALA A 39 -25.28 7.08 -1.99
N SER A 40 -24.32 6.28 -1.48
CA SER A 40 -23.20 6.75 -0.66
C SER A 40 -22.23 7.68 -1.40
N GLY A 41 -22.26 7.67 -2.74
CA GLY A 41 -21.27 8.36 -3.57
C GLY A 41 -19.88 7.74 -3.53
N LYS A 42 -19.71 6.58 -2.89
CA LYS A 42 -18.46 5.81 -2.88
C LYS A 42 -18.23 5.12 -4.22
N ALA A 43 -16.98 4.77 -4.47
CA ALA A 43 -16.60 3.85 -5.53
C ALA A 43 -16.48 2.43 -4.96
N TYR A 44 -16.63 1.45 -5.82
CA TYR A 44 -16.37 0.06 -5.50
C TYR A 44 -15.34 -0.49 -6.46
N PHE A 45 -14.42 -1.31 -5.96
CA PHE A 45 -13.60 -2.13 -6.82
C PHE A 45 -13.49 -3.55 -6.28
N TYR A 46 -13.24 -4.50 -7.17
CA TYR A 46 -13.01 -5.88 -6.79
C TYR A 46 -11.87 -6.50 -7.60
N TYR A 47 -11.26 -7.53 -7.02
CA TYR A 47 -10.24 -8.33 -7.69
C TYR A 47 -10.30 -9.77 -7.20
N GLU A 48 -9.69 -10.66 -7.98
CA GLU A 48 -9.52 -12.06 -7.66
C GLU A 48 -8.06 -12.41 -7.35
N THR A 49 -7.85 -13.51 -6.62
CA THR A 49 -6.53 -14.17 -6.42
C THR A 49 -6.71 -15.68 -6.55
N ASP A 50 -5.71 -16.40 -7.08
CA ASP A 50 -5.92 -17.81 -7.50
C ASP A 50 -5.26 -18.91 -6.64
N VAL A 51 -4.35 -18.58 -5.72
CA VAL A 51 -3.58 -19.63 -5.00
C VAL A 51 -3.31 -19.27 -3.54
N ASN A 52 -2.88 -18.03 -3.30
CA ASN A 52 -2.34 -17.64 -2.02
C ASN A 52 -3.15 -16.50 -1.39
N LYS A 53 -3.11 -16.45 -0.06
CA LYS A 53 -3.76 -15.40 0.72
C LYS A 53 -2.74 -14.31 1.00
N PHE A 54 -2.89 -13.19 0.31
CA PHE A 54 -2.06 -12.01 0.54
C PHE A 54 -2.92 -10.80 0.83
N ASP A 55 -2.47 -10.01 1.79
CA ASP A 55 -3.00 -8.67 1.95
C ASP A 55 -2.51 -7.84 0.77
N VAL A 56 -3.42 -7.16 0.09
CA VAL A 56 -3.07 -6.23 -0.99
C VAL A 56 -3.29 -4.82 -0.50
N PHE A 57 -2.29 -3.98 -0.74
CA PHE A 57 -2.28 -2.59 -0.34
C PHE A 57 -2.42 -1.72 -1.59
N PHE A 58 -3.29 -0.72 -1.50
CA PHE A 58 -3.50 0.28 -2.53
C PHE A 58 -3.21 1.65 -1.94
N LEU A 59 -2.51 2.50 -2.68
CA LEU A 59 -2.36 3.90 -2.35
C LEU A 59 -3.36 4.72 -3.16
N ARG A 60 -4.29 5.38 -2.48
CA ARG A 60 -5.11 6.42 -3.09
C ARG A 60 -4.24 7.64 -3.36
N SER A 61 -4.43 8.30 -4.49
CA SER A 61 -3.81 9.59 -4.74
C SER A 61 -4.32 10.62 -3.73
N MET A 62 -3.38 11.37 -3.14
CA MET A 62 -3.71 12.39 -2.14
C MET A 62 -4.43 13.55 -2.83
N THR A 63 -5.45 14.09 -2.17
CA THR A 63 -6.00 15.39 -2.55
C THR A 63 -4.96 16.49 -2.33
N GLU A 64 -5.13 17.65 -2.96
CA GLU A 64 -4.22 18.80 -2.77
C GLU A 64 -4.07 19.18 -1.29
N ALA A 65 -5.16 19.15 -0.52
CA ALA A 65 -5.14 19.47 0.91
C ALA A 65 -4.38 18.41 1.74
N GLU A 66 -4.51 17.13 1.39
CA GLU A 66 -3.76 16.04 2.01
C GLU A 66 -2.26 16.15 1.67
N GLN A 67 -1.94 16.45 0.41
CA GLN A 67 -0.56 16.65 -0.03
C GLN A 67 0.08 17.84 0.68
N GLU A 68 -0.62 18.96 0.84
CA GLU A 68 -0.12 20.11 1.58
C GLU A 68 0.15 19.76 3.06
N THR A 69 -0.74 18.98 3.67
CA THR A 69 -0.58 18.49 5.05
C THR A 69 0.64 17.58 5.17
N PHE A 70 0.79 16.63 4.25
CA PHE A 70 1.95 15.73 4.20
C PHE A 70 3.26 16.50 4.05
N LEU A 71 3.33 17.46 3.11
CA LEU A 71 4.53 18.25 2.86
C LEU A 71 4.91 19.11 4.07
N LYS A 72 3.92 19.67 4.79
CA LYS A 72 4.17 20.39 6.05
C LYS A 72 4.71 19.46 7.13
N GLY A 73 4.13 18.27 7.29
CA GLY A 73 4.60 17.25 8.24
C GLY A 73 6.04 16.82 7.95
N ARG A 74 6.33 16.50 6.69
CA ARG A 74 7.68 16.16 6.21
C ARG A 74 8.69 17.28 6.48
N ALA A 75 8.35 18.52 6.15
CA ALA A 75 9.24 19.66 6.35
C ALA A 75 9.57 19.88 7.83
N ALA A 76 8.57 19.76 8.71
CA ALA A 76 8.75 19.85 10.15
C ALA A 76 9.64 18.72 10.69
N ALA A 77 9.39 17.47 10.27
CA ALA A 77 10.19 16.32 10.67
C ALA A 77 11.65 16.40 10.18
N LEU A 78 11.89 16.90 8.97
CA LEU A 78 13.24 17.16 8.46
C LEU A 78 13.98 18.19 9.31
N ALA A 79 13.31 19.30 9.65
CA ALA A 79 13.90 20.33 10.50
C ALA A 79 14.27 19.76 11.88
N GLU A 80 13.40 18.97 12.50
CA GLU A 80 13.69 18.31 13.77
C GLU A 80 14.85 17.31 13.66
N ALA A 81 14.88 16.51 12.59
CA ALA A 81 15.97 15.55 12.35
C ALA A 81 17.33 16.25 12.21
N ARG A 82 17.37 17.41 11.55
CA ARG A 82 18.58 18.24 11.42
C ARG A 82 19.05 18.78 12.77
N VAL A 83 18.15 19.26 13.61
CA VAL A 83 18.48 19.70 14.98
C VAL A 83 19.10 18.55 15.78
N LYS A 84 18.44 17.38 15.81
CA LYS A 84 18.95 16.19 16.52
C LYS A 84 20.31 15.72 16.00
N LEU A 85 20.52 15.76 14.68
CA LEU A 85 21.82 15.41 14.08
C LEU A 85 22.92 16.38 14.48
N ARG A 86 22.60 17.68 14.55
CA ARG A 86 23.56 18.70 14.98
C ARG A 86 23.94 18.55 16.44
N GLU A 87 22.98 18.29 17.32
CA GLU A 87 23.22 17.98 18.74
C GLU A 87 24.11 16.74 18.91
N ARG A 88 23.86 15.68 18.14
CA ARG A 88 24.66 14.44 18.19
C ARG A 88 26.09 14.58 17.67
N ARG A 89 26.36 15.56 16.80
CA ARG A 89 27.70 15.79 16.20
C ARG A 89 28.46 16.92 16.90
N ASP A 90 28.17 17.16 18.18
CA ASP A 90 28.74 18.26 18.98
C ASP A 90 28.74 19.61 18.22
N GLY A 91 27.61 19.91 17.54
CA GLY A 91 27.38 21.18 16.88
C GLY A 91 27.95 21.33 15.46
N ALA A 92 28.70 20.35 14.93
CA ALA A 92 29.30 20.34 13.57
C ALA A 92 29.53 21.77 13.01
N PRO A 93 30.37 22.59 13.68
CA PRO A 93 30.40 24.02 13.45
C PRO A 93 30.80 24.33 12.00
N GLY A 94 30.00 25.17 11.34
CA GLY A 94 30.22 25.57 9.94
C GLY A 94 29.57 24.66 8.89
N VAL A 95 28.92 23.57 9.28
CA VAL A 95 28.15 22.73 8.34
C VAL A 95 26.69 23.19 8.30
N SER A 96 26.20 23.48 7.09
CA SER A 96 24.80 23.87 6.90
C SER A 96 23.84 22.71 7.16
N ASP A 97 22.56 23.02 7.38
CA ASP A 97 21.52 22.01 7.59
C ASP A 97 21.32 21.10 6.36
N GLU A 98 21.45 21.67 5.15
CA GLU A 98 21.36 20.92 3.90
C GLU A 98 22.54 19.95 3.74
N GLU A 99 23.76 20.37 4.10
CA GLU A 99 24.93 19.48 4.10
C GLU A 99 24.86 18.41 5.20
N LEU A 100 24.22 18.71 6.34
CA LEU A 100 24.04 17.75 7.43
C LEU A 100 23.08 16.63 7.05
N LEU A 101 21.95 16.99 6.44
CA LEU A 101 20.94 16.05 5.97
C LEU A 101 20.21 16.67 4.78
N PRO A 102 20.63 16.31 3.55
CA PRO A 102 19.96 16.79 2.35
C PRO A 102 18.49 16.36 2.32
N ASP A 103 17.62 17.19 1.75
CA ASP A 103 16.19 16.85 1.68
C ASP A 103 15.96 15.50 0.96
N ALA A 104 16.71 15.25 -0.12
CA ALA A 104 16.64 14.01 -0.90
C ALA A 104 17.09 12.76 -0.12
N ALA A 105 17.87 12.92 0.95
CA ALA A 105 18.33 11.82 1.79
C ALA A 105 17.40 11.56 2.99
N PHE A 106 16.40 12.42 3.20
CA PHE A 106 15.47 12.30 4.31
C PHE A 106 14.29 11.39 3.97
N ALA A 107 14.25 10.26 4.66
CA ALA A 107 13.09 9.38 4.67
C ALA A 107 12.06 9.90 5.69
N TYR A 108 10.87 10.24 5.20
CA TYR A 108 9.73 10.59 6.03
C TYR A 108 8.70 9.49 5.92
N VAL A 109 8.35 8.91 7.07
CA VAL A 109 7.22 8.00 7.22
C VAL A 109 6.15 8.82 7.90
N ASP A 110 5.02 8.98 7.21
CA ASP A 110 3.84 9.59 7.83
C ASP A 110 3.26 8.56 8.81
N ASP A 111 3.08 8.95 10.07
CA ASP A 111 2.47 8.08 11.08
C ASP A 111 0.96 7.88 10.80
N ASP A 112 0.37 8.70 9.94
CA ASP A 112 -1.05 8.69 9.58
C ASP A 112 -1.22 8.62 8.05
N ILE A 113 -0.82 7.49 7.44
CA ILE A 113 -1.00 7.25 6.00
C ILE A 113 -2.49 7.03 5.68
N ARG A 114 -3.25 8.12 5.63
CA ARG A 114 -4.72 8.10 5.42
C ARG A 114 -5.12 7.58 4.06
N ASN A 115 -4.24 7.71 3.08
CA ASN A 115 -4.50 7.29 1.71
C ASN A 115 -4.15 5.82 1.44
N LEU A 116 -3.72 5.06 2.45
CA LEU A 116 -3.41 3.64 2.29
C LEU A 116 -4.61 2.75 2.57
N VAL A 117 -5.05 2.04 1.55
CA VAL A 117 -6.13 1.04 1.62
C VAL A 117 -5.51 -0.34 1.74
N ARG A 118 -5.78 -1.05 2.83
CA ARG A 118 -5.44 -2.47 2.98
C ARG A 118 -6.68 -3.33 2.81
N LEU A 119 -6.57 -4.33 1.95
CA LEU A 119 -7.55 -5.41 1.86
C LEU A 119 -6.95 -6.67 2.48
N ASP A 120 -7.55 -7.05 3.61
CA ASP A 120 -7.14 -8.15 4.46
C ASP A 120 -7.50 -9.49 3.81
N SER A 121 -6.50 -10.34 3.65
CA SER A 121 -6.60 -11.65 3.01
C SER A 121 -7.58 -12.61 3.71
N GLY A 122 -7.87 -12.40 5.00
CA GLY A 122 -8.85 -13.13 5.79
C GLY A 122 -10.30 -12.66 5.57
N ARG A 123 -10.51 -11.44 5.07
CA ARG A 123 -11.83 -10.84 4.81
C ARG A 123 -12.27 -11.02 3.35
N VAL A 124 -12.32 -12.28 2.93
CA VAL A 124 -12.75 -12.67 1.59
C VAL A 124 -14.25 -12.41 1.40
N TYR A 125 -14.65 -11.85 0.24
CA TYR A 125 -16.04 -11.69 -0.14
C TYR A 125 -16.65 -13.03 -0.57
N GLU A 126 -16.01 -13.68 -1.56
CA GLU A 126 -16.45 -14.94 -2.15
C GLU A 126 -15.29 -15.92 -2.35
N LYS A 127 -15.61 -17.21 -2.27
CA LYS A 127 -14.67 -18.33 -2.31
C LYS A 127 -15.15 -19.36 -3.32
N ASP A 128 -14.34 -19.62 -4.34
CA ASP A 128 -14.61 -20.64 -5.35
C ASP A 128 -13.35 -21.50 -5.55
N GLY A 129 -13.28 -22.65 -4.87
CA GLY A 129 -12.04 -23.41 -4.75
C GLY A 129 -10.90 -22.59 -4.12
N ASP A 130 -9.79 -22.49 -4.83
CA ASP A 130 -8.61 -21.70 -4.45
C ASP A 130 -8.77 -20.21 -4.78
N ARG A 131 -9.71 -19.88 -5.68
CA ARG A 131 -10.03 -18.51 -6.04
C ARG A 131 -10.69 -17.77 -4.87
N ARG A 132 -10.24 -16.53 -4.69
CA ARG A 132 -10.76 -15.60 -3.67
C ARG A 132 -11.11 -14.30 -4.34
N THR A 133 -12.32 -13.83 -4.09
CA THR A 133 -12.80 -12.54 -4.56
C THR A 133 -12.81 -11.56 -3.39
N TYR A 134 -12.24 -10.39 -3.60
CA TYR A 134 -12.15 -9.32 -2.63
C TYR A 134 -12.91 -8.11 -3.16
N VAL A 135 -13.68 -7.46 -2.29
CA VAL A 135 -14.48 -6.28 -2.67
C VAL A 135 -14.21 -5.16 -1.67
N ALA A 136 -13.95 -3.97 -2.19
CA ALA A 136 -13.76 -2.77 -1.41
C ALA A 136 -14.75 -1.68 -1.81
N GLU A 137 -15.33 -1.05 -0.80
CA GLU A 137 -16.00 0.23 -0.89
C GLU A 137 -15.00 1.31 -0.45
N VAL A 138 -14.76 2.30 -1.30
CA VAL A 138 -13.68 3.27 -1.11
C VAL A 138 -14.12 4.69 -1.52
N PRO A 139 -13.42 5.75 -1.07
CA PRO A 139 -13.58 7.07 -1.65
C PRO A 139 -13.34 7.06 -3.17
N PRO A 140 -13.99 7.91 -3.94
CA PRO A 140 -13.64 8.07 -5.35
C PRO A 140 -12.21 8.61 -5.51
N GLY A 141 -11.50 8.15 -6.54
CA GLY A 141 -10.17 8.67 -6.88
C GLY A 141 -9.32 7.69 -7.66
N GLU A 142 -8.06 8.09 -7.89
CA GLU A 142 -7.04 7.23 -8.47
C GLU A 142 -6.39 6.37 -7.38
N TYR A 143 -6.11 5.11 -7.71
CA TYR A 143 -5.53 4.12 -6.83
C TYR A 143 -4.37 3.41 -7.49
N THR A 144 -3.32 3.18 -6.71
CA THR A 144 -2.09 2.51 -7.16
C THR A 144 -1.90 1.22 -6.39
N ILE A 145 -1.66 0.10 -7.09
CA ILE A 145 -1.33 -1.17 -6.44
C ILE A 145 0.05 -1.03 -5.80
N PHE A 146 0.10 -0.97 -4.48
CA PHE A 146 1.29 -0.52 -3.77
C PHE A 146 2.14 -1.67 -3.22
N ALA A 147 1.53 -2.66 -2.59
CA ALA A 147 2.27 -3.72 -1.93
C ALA A 147 1.45 -5.00 -1.80
N ALA A 148 2.15 -6.10 -1.51
CA ALA A 148 1.56 -7.32 -0.99
C ALA A 148 2.26 -7.70 0.32
N GLY A 149 1.51 -8.30 1.23
CA GLY A 149 2.01 -8.68 2.55
C GLY A 149 1.26 -9.86 3.16
N VAL A 150 1.75 -10.28 4.32
CA VAL A 150 1.09 -11.26 5.20
C VAL A 150 1.03 -10.70 6.62
N ASP A 151 0.05 -11.14 7.40
CA ASP A 151 -0.05 -10.87 8.84
C ASP A 151 -0.04 -9.39 9.26
N GLY A 152 -0.74 -8.52 8.54
CA GLY A 152 -1.14 -7.22 9.10
C GLY A 152 -0.06 -6.16 9.26
N PHE A 153 0.63 -5.85 8.16
CA PHE A 153 1.64 -4.79 7.96
C PHE A 153 3.07 -5.09 8.44
N THR A 154 3.32 -6.14 9.22
CA THR A 154 4.66 -6.42 9.76
C THR A 154 5.63 -7.10 8.79
N GLY A 155 5.18 -7.45 7.59
CA GLY A 155 6.01 -8.09 6.57
C GLY A 155 5.38 -8.05 5.19
N GLY A 156 6.18 -7.75 4.17
CA GLY A 156 5.73 -7.65 2.80
C GLY A 156 6.73 -7.00 1.87
N THR A 157 6.29 -6.84 0.63
CA THR A 157 7.06 -6.22 -0.45
C THR A 157 6.23 -5.13 -1.11
N CYS A 158 6.78 -3.92 -1.19
CA CYS A 158 6.19 -2.82 -1.93
C CYS A 158 6.68 -2.82 -3.38
N MET A 159 5.79 -2.51 -4.32
CA MET A 159 6.09 -2.31 -5.74
C MET A 159 6.58 -0.87 -5.99
N CYS A 160 7.46 -0.40 -5.10
CA CYS A 160 7.91 0.99 -5.05
C CYS A 160 8.79 1.40 -6.25
N MET A 161 9.33 0.46 -7.02
CA MET A 161 10.15 0.74 -8.20
C MET A 161 9.36 0.78 -9.52
N GLY A 162 8.06 0.45 -9.49
CA GLY A 162 7.20 0.46 -10.67
C GLY A 162 5.99 -0.45 -10.49
N THR A 163 4.83 0.08 -10.84
CA THR A 163 3.53 -0.59 -10.65
C THR A 163 2.49 0.02 -11.58
N VAL A 164 1.20 -0.21 -11.32
CA VAL A 164 0.10 0.39 -12.08
C VAL A 164 -0.88 1.15 -11.18
N SER A 165 -1.47 2.20 -11.74
CA SER A 165 -2.60 2.93 -11.18
C SER A 165 -3.88 2.68 -12.00
N PHE A 166 -5.03 2.96 -11.39
CA PHE A 166 -6.34 2.92 -12.03
C PHE A 166 -7.29 3.94 -11.38
N ASP A 167 -8.31 4.36 -12.12
CA ASP A 167 -9.37 5.21 -11.60
C ASP A 167 -10.53 4.39 -10.99
N ALA A 168 -11.02 4.85 -9.84
CA ALA A 168 -12.27 4.40 -9.22
C ALA A 168 -13.25 5.59 -9.10
N PRO A 169 -14.02 5.91 -10.16
CA PRO A 169 -14.99 7.00 -10.12
C PRO A 169 -16.14 6.79 -9.13
N ALA A 170 -16.74 7.88 -8.66
CA ALA A 170 -17.89 7.84 -7.77
C ALA A 170 -19.07 7.06 -8.37
N GLY A 171 -19.66 6.15 -7.59
CA GLY A 171 -20.79 5.32 -8.02
C GLY A 171 -20.44 4.23 -9.03
N SER A 172 -19.16 4.02 -9.33
CA SER A 172 -18.70 2.97 -10.24
C SER A 172 -18.37 1.68 -9.50
N VAL A 173 -18.47 0.56 -10.22
CA VAL A 173 -17.93 -0.73 -9.81
C VAL A 173 -16.81 -1.06 -10.80
N VAL A 174 -15.57 -1.10 -10.32
CA VAL A 174 -14.39 -1.35 -11.13
C VAL A 174 -13.90 -2.79 -10.94
N ASP A 175 -13.80 -3.51 -12.04
CA ASP A 175 -13.16 -4.83 -12.08
C ASP A 175 -11.66 -4.65 -12.30
N LEU A 176 -10.84 -5.10 -11.35
CA LEU A 176 -9.38 -5.05 -11.47
C LEU A 176 -8.80 -6.31 -12.13
N GLY A 177 -9.61 -7.33 -12.39
CA GLY A 177 -9.17 -8.64 -12.84
C GLY A 177 -8.56 -9.47 -11.71
N THR A 178 -7.47 -10.16 -12.01
CA THR A 178 -6.79 -11.05 -11.05
C THR A 178 -5.44 -10.49 -10.63
N ILE A 179 -5.27 -10.23 -9.34
CA ILE A 179 -3.98 -9.87 -8.74
C ILE A 179 -3.26 -11.17 -8.37
N LEU A 180 -2.11 -11.38 -8.99
CA LEU A 180 -1.30 -12.57 -8.82
C LEU A 180 -0.14 -12.22 -7.90
N VAL A 181 0.00 -12.95 -6.81
CA VAL A 181 1.09 -12.76 -5.86
C VAL A 181 1.73 -14.11 -5.58
N ALA A 182 3.06 -14.13 -5.59
CA ALA A 182 3.85 -15.31 -5.24
C ALA A 182 5.12 -14.91 -4.49
N ASP A 183 5.71 -15.87 -3.79
CA ASP A 183 7.07 -15.73 -3.29
C ASP A 183 8.08 -15.64 -4.45
N GLU A 184 9.10 -14.80 -4.29
CA GLU A 184 10.25 -14.70 -5.21
C GLU A 184 11.13 -15.96 -5.19
N VAL A 185 10.97 -16.79 -4.16
CA VAL A 185 11.77 -17.99 -3.93
C VAL A 185 10.90 -19.22 -4.13
N GLY A 186 11.25 -20.03 -5.11
CA GLY A 186 10.57 -21.29 -5.39
C GLY A 186 10.37 -21.52 -6.89
N PRO A 187 9.77 -22.66 -7.27
CA PRO A 187 9.32 -22.86 -8.63
C PRO A 187 8.23 -21.83 -8.97
N GLU A 188 8.39 -21.14 -10.10
CA GLU A 188 7.37 -20.23 -10.61
C GLU A 188 6.30 -21.05 -11.34
N GLU A 189 5.11 -21.12 -10.77
CA GLU A 189 3.95 -21.82 -11.35
C GLU A 189 3.00 -20.85 -12.05
N ILE A 190 3.20 -19.54 -11.89
CA ILE A 190 2.37 -18.49 -12.49
C ILE A 190 3.11 -17.90 -13.69
N PRO A 191 2.68 -18.18 -14.94
CA PRO A 191 3.40 -17.75 -16.14
C PRO A 191 3.63 -16.24 -16.23
N GLU A 192 2.69 -15.43 -15.74
CA GLU A 192 2.79 -13.97 -15.73
C GLU A 192 3.93 -13.45 -14.84
N LEU A 193 4.34 -14.23 -13.84
CA LEU A 193 5.43 -13.90 -12.93
C LEU A 193 6.79 -14.43 -13.41
N ALA A 194 6.81 -15.33 -14.39
CA ALA A 194 8.04 -15.94 -14.90
C ALA A 194 8.96 -14.95 -15.64
N ALA A 195 8.39 -13.87 -16.19
CA ALA A 195 9.17 -12.83 -16.87
C ALA A 195 9.95 -11.93 -15.91
N TYR A 196 9.72 -12.04 -14.60
CA TYR A 196 10.35 -11.21 -13.59
C TYR A 196 11.15 -12.02 -12.58
N GLU A 197 12.43 -11.67 -12.40
CA GLU A 197 13.29 -12.20 -11.36
C GLU A 197 13.89 -11.04 -10.57
N ALA A 198 13.56 -10.95 -9.27
CA ALA A 198 14.19 -9.92 -8.46
C ALA A 198 15.70 -10.17 -8.29
N PRO A 199 16.49 -9.09 -8.17
CA PRO A 199 17.88 -9.17 -7.76
C PRO A 199 18.10 -10.10 -6.56
N GLU A 200 19.22 -10.82 -6.56
CA GLU A 200 19.55 -11.80 -5.52
C GLU A 200 19.46 -11.24 -4.09
N TYR A 201 19.83 -9.97 -3.90
CA TYR A 201 19.78 -9.34 -2.58
C TYR A 201 18.35 -9.16 -2.03
N ILE A 202 17.33 -9.12 -2.89
CA ILE A 202 15.91 -9.08 -2.53
C ILE A 202 15.45 -10.50 -2.19
N ARG A 203 15.75 -11.47 -3.05
CA ARG A 203 15.35 -12.88 -2.88
C ARG A 203 15.87 -13.53 -1.61
N ARG A 204 16.97 -13.02 -1.05
CA ARG A 204 17.54 -13.48 0.23
C ARG A 204 16.90 -12.84 1.46
N LYS A 205 15.95 -11.91 1.29
CA LYS A 205 15.22 -11.28 2.41
C LYS A 205 14.01 -12.12 2.79
N ALA A 206 13.45 -11.83 3.96
CA ALA A 206 12.20 -12.43 4.38
C ALA A 206 11.04 -11.83 3.57
N LEU A 207 10.09 -12.68 3.19
CA LEU A 207 8.85 -12.32 2.47
C LEU A 207 9.07 -11.53 1.17
N PRO A 208 9.97 -11.97 0.27
CA PRO A 208 10.16 -11.32 -1.00
C PRO A 208 9.03 -11.74 -1.94
N PHE A 209 8.10 -10.85 -2.23
CA PHE A 209 6.94 -11.14 -3.08
C PHE A 209 7.08 -10.51 -4.46
N LYS A 210 6.57 -11.23 -5.46
CA LYS A 210 6.32 -10.72 -6.81
C LYS A 210 4.83 -10.45 -6.95
N ILE A 211 4.48 -9.44 -7.76
CA ILE A 211 3.09 -9.17 -8.12
C ILE A 211 2.99 -9.08 -9.65
N ALA A 212 1.96 -9.72 -10.21
CA ALA A 212 1.50 -9.54 -11.59
C ALA A 212 0.00 -9.29 -11.61
N LEU A 213 -0.51 -8.97 -12.79
CA LEU A 213 -1.91 -8.69 -13.03
C LEU A 213 -2.39 -9.42 -14.27
N ARG A 214 -3.53 -10.12 -14.17
CA ARG A 214 -4.33 -10.48 -15.35
C ARG A 214 -5.42 -9.45 -15.50
N LEU A 215 -5.38 -8.73 -16.62
CA LEU A 215 -6.37 -7.70 -16.92
C LEU A 215 -7.78 -8.28 -17.02
N PRO A 216 -8.80 -7.55 -16.55
CA PRO A 216 -10.19 -7.95 -16.67
C PRO A 216 -10.59 -8.14 -18.14
N ARG A 217 -11.36 -9.19 -18.43
CA ARG A 217 -11.85 -9.53 -19.78
C ARG A 217 -13.36 -9.45 -19.84
N ALA A 218 -13.86 -9.17 -21.04
CA ALA A 218 -15.30 -9.17 -21.28
C ALA A 218 -15.89 -10.56 -21.00
N GLY A 219 -16.84 -10.63 -20.06
CA GLY A 219 -17.51 -11.88 -19.67
C GLY A 219 -16.90 -12.57 -18.44
N ASP A 220 -15.88 -11.99 -17.82
CA ASP A 220 -15.37 -12.48 -16.53
C ASP A 220 -16.49 -12.46 -15.47
N ALA A 221 -16.40 -13.42 -14.54
CA ALA A 221 -17.38 -13.54 -13.47
C ALA A 221 -17.27 -12.33 -12.54
N LYS A 222 -18.40 -11.65 -12.31
CA LYS A 222 -18.49 -10.58 -11.32
C LYS A 222 -19.15 -11.07 -10.03
N PRO A 223 -18.77 -10.52 -8.86
CA PRO A 223 -19.42 -10.82 -7.59
C PRO A 223 -20.95 -10.67 -7.71
N ALA A 224 -21.70 -11.58 -7.10
CA ALA A 224 -23.17 -11.53 -7.10
C ALA A 224 -23.72 -10.19 -6.57
N LEU A 225 -22.96 -9.54 -5.69
CA LEU A 225 -23.22 -8.17 -5.20
C LEU A 225 -23.50 -7.17 -6.33
N PHE A 226 -22.80 -7.33 -7.45
CA PHE A 226 -22.82 -6.42 -8.58
C PHE A 226 -23.62 -6.96 -9.77
N ALA A 227 -24.42 -8.02 -9.59
CA ALA A 227 -25.21 -8.64 -10.66
C ALA A 227 -26.00 -7.62 -11.48
N ASP A 228 -26.66 -6.69 -10.79
CA ASP A 228 -27.51 -5.65 -11.39
C ASP A 228 -26.81 -4.29 -11.59
N SER A 229 -25.52 -4.19 -11.23
CA SER A 229 -24.74 -2.96 -11.38
C SER A 229 -23.91 -2.98 -12.67
N PRO A 230 -23.78 -1.84 -13.36
CA PRO A 230 -22.81 -1.72 -14.46
C PRO A 230 -21.40 -1.76 -13.87
N THR A 231 -20.65 -2.78 -14.29
CA THR A 231 -19.23 -2.94 -13.95
C THR A 231 -18.38 -2.45 -15.11
N VAL A 232 -17.32 -1.71 -14.82
CA VAL A 232 -16.33 -1.28 -15.81
C VAL A 232 -15.01 -2.01 -15.56
N ALA A 233 -14.36 -2.44 -16.63
CA ALA A 233 -12.99 -2.94 -16.56
C ALA A 233 -12.05 -1.79 -16.19
N ALA A 234 -11.16 -2.01 -15.22
CA ALA A 234 -10.12 -1.05 -14.87
C ALA A 234 -9.27 -0.68 -16.09
N GLN A 235 -9.07 0.62 -16.26
CA GLN A 235 -8.07 1.15 -17.18
C GLN A 235 -6.80 1.37 -16.38
N PHE A 236 -5.79 0.56 -16.63
CA PHE A 236 -4.52 0.63 -15.91
C PHE A 236 -3.53 1.51 -16.65
N GLU A 237 -2.82 2.34 -15.90
CA GLU A 237 -1.71 3.16 -16.37
C GLU A 237 -0.43 2.80 -15.62
N ALA A 238 0.72 2.93 -16.28
CA ALA A 238 2.00 2.65 -15.64
C ALA A 238 2.32 3.75 -14.62
N ALA A 239 2.53 3.35 -13.36
CA ALA A 239 2.88 4.24 -12.26
C ALA A 239 4.38 4.16 -11.96
N GLY A 240 5.00 5.34 -11.91
CA GLY A 240 6.42 5.57 -11.61
C GLY A 240 6.87 5.06 -10.23
N PRO A 241 8.13 5.31 -9.85
CA PRO A 241 8.61 5.00 -8.51
C PRO A 241 7.79 5.73 -7.43
N ILE A 242 7.49 5.03 -6.34
CA ILE A 242 6.67 5.50 -5.22
C ILE A 242 7.49 5.42 -3.93
N PRO A 243 7.38 6.40 -3.01
CA PRO A 243 8.04 6.30 -1.72
C PRO A 243 7.64 5.03 -0.94
N ASN A 244 8.62 4.42 -0.27
CA ASN A 244 8.38 3.24 0.58
C ASN A 244 7.83 3.66 1.95
N PHE A 245 6.56 4.05 1.98
CA PHE A 245 5.89 4.55 3.19
C PHE A 245 5.82 3.52 4.32
N LEU A 246 5.86 2.22 4.01
CA LEU A 246 5.75 1.14 5.00
C LEU A 246 7.10 0.56 5.44
N GLY A 247 8.22 1.05 4.90
CA GLY A 247 9.53 0.44 5.16
C GLY A 247 9.63 -1.03 4.74
N MET A 248 8.79 -1.46 3.80
CA MET A 248 8.73 -2.83 3.29
C MET A 248 9.94 -3.14 2.41
N LEU A 249 10.11 -4.41 2.03
CA LEU A 249 11.07 -4.75 0.99
C LEU A 249 10.69 -4.05 -0.32
N VAL A 250 11.65 -3.39 -0.97
CA VAL A 250 11.40 -2.65 -2.21
C VAL A 250 11.54 -3.59 -3.40
N ASN A 251 10.53 -3.61 -4.26
CA ASN A 251 10.48 -4.37 -5.51
C ASN A 251 9.70 -3.60 -6.59
N ARG A 252 9.44 -4.24 -7.74
CA ARG A 252 8.57 -3.75 -8.82
C ARG A 252 7.58 -4.83 -9.24
N MET A 253 6.45 -4.41 -9.80
CA MET A 253 5.46 -5.29 -10.40
C MET A 253 6.04 -5.93 -11.67
N ALA A 254 5.70 -7.18 -11.94
CA ALA A 254 6.04 -7.85 -13.19
C ALA A 254 5.46 -7.08 -14.40
N PRO A 255 6.08 -7.15 -15.58
CA PRO A 255 5.55 -6.53 -16.79
C PRO A 255 4.11 -6.98 -17.10
N ILE A 256 3.30 -6.05 -17.58
CA ILE A 256 1.91 -6.29 -18.01
C ILE A 256 1.81 -5.91 -19.48
N GLU A 257 1.43 -6.86 -20.32
CA GLU A 257 1.29 -6.63 -21.76
C GLU A 257 0.31 -5.48 -22.04
N GLY A 258 0.76 -4.51 -22.85
CA GLY A 258 -0.03 -3.34 -23.23
C GLY A 258 -0.21 -2.27 -22.15
N VAL A 259 0.37 -2.45 -20.95
CA VAL A 259 0.28 -1.49 -19.84
C VAL A 259 1.66 -1.12 -19.30
N LEU A 260 2.40 -2.09 -18.77
CA LEU A 260 3.62 -1.84 -18.00
C LEU A 260 4.78 -2.64 -18.58
N THR A 261 5.84 -1.94 -19.00
CA THR A 261 7.12 -2.57 -19.35
C THR A 261 8.28 -1.77 -18.78
N TYR A 262 9.48 -2.35 -18.90
CA TYR A 262 10.70 -1.77 -18.38
C TYR A 262 11.79 -1.77 -19.45
N ASP A 263 12.46 -0.62 -19.59
CA ASP A 263 13.74 -0.50 -20.31
C ASP A 263 14.85 -0.30 -19.27
N GLU A 264 15.64 -1.37 -19.05
CA GLU A 264 16.54 -1.52 -17.91
C GLU A 264 15.79 -1.39 -16.56
N ASP A 265 15.74 -0.19 -15.99
CA ASP A 265 15.01 0.16 -14.77
C ASP A 265 14.06 1.36 -14.95
N ARG A 266 13.89 1.82 -16.20
CA ARG A 266 12.94 2.87 -16.54
C ARG A 266 11.60 2.26 -16.89
N ILE A 267 10.55 2.77 -16.27
CA ILE A 267 9.18 2.43 -16.63
C ILE A 267 8.89 3.06 -17.99
N VAL A 268 8.38 2.25 -18.91
CA VAL A 268 7.92 2.68 -20.22
C VAL A 268 6.49 2.18 -20.37
N GLU A 269 5.59 3.04 -20.86
CA GLU A 269 4.26 2.58 -21.25
C GLU A 269 4.41 1.55 -22.37
N ALA A 270 3.85 0.36 -22.16
CA ALA A 270 3.90 -0.65 -23.21
C ALA A 270 2.97 -0.19 -24.34
N ALA A 271 3.52 0.01 -25.54
CA ALA A 271 2.73 0.38 -26.70
C ALA A 271 1.58 -0.62 -26.90
N GLN A 272 0.34 -0.13 -26.91
CA GLN A 272 -0.84 -0.92 -27.30
C GLN A 272 -0.61 -1.42 -28.73
N ARG A 273 -0.46 -2.73 -28.91
CA ARG A 273 -0.34 -3.37 -30.23
C ARG A 273 -1.72 -3.75 -30.77
#